data_AF-A0A2M6X4B7-F1
#
_entry.id   AF-A0A2M6X4B7-F1
#
_cell.length_a   1.000
_cell.length_b   1.000
_cell.length_c   1.000
_cell.angle_alpha   90.00
_cell.angle_beta   90.00
_cell.angle_gamma   90.00
#
_symmetry.space_group_name_H-M   'P 1'
#
loop_
_entity.id
_entity.type
_entity.pdbx_description
1 polymer ?
#
loop_
_entity_poly.entity_id
_entity_poly.type
_entity_poly.pdbx_seq_one_letter_code
_entity_poly.pdbx_strand_id
1 'polypeptide(L)' 'MEKVKISADGSSIDFQTSDTLPMSPKKFREGPELEGFYRFIFENDLRKEALDIVNQIAMARKAQKIQKKAVTAKK' A
#
# COMPACT_ATOMS: atom_id res chain seq x y z
N MET A 1 20.16 4.01 -14.20
CA MET A 1 19.12 3.03 -13.83
C MET A 1 17.78 3.68 -14.12
N GLU A 2 17.21 3.40 -15.29
CA GLU A 2 15.91 3.94 -15.73
C GLU A 2 14.78 3.37 -14.87
N LYS A 3 14.07 4.25 -14.16
CA LYS A 3 13.02 3.91 -13.18
C LYS A 3 11.62 3.85 -13.80
N VAL A 4 11.51 3.93 -15.12
CA VAL A 4 10.23 3.95 -15.84
C VAL A 4 10.39 3.18 -17.13
N LYS A 5 9.57 2.15 -17.34
CA LYS A 5 9.46 1.48 -18.63
C LYS A 5 8.22 2.01 -19.31
N ILE A 6 8.44 2.82 -20.34
CA ILE A 6 7.37 3.32 -21.21
C ILE A 6 7.24 2.29 -22.35
N SER A 7 6.03 1.78 -22.59
CA SER A 7 5.77 0.97 -23.79
C SER A 7 6.11 1.79 -25.04
N ALA A 8 6.69 1.19 -26.08
CA ALA A 8 7.10 1.90 -27.31
C ALA A 8 5.97 2.75 -27.93
N ASP A 9 4.72 2.37 -27.69
CA ASP A 9 3.52 3.00 -28.24
C ASP A 9 2.93 4.09 -27.32
N GLY A 10 3.55 4.34 -26.16
CA GLY A 10 3.10 5.32 -25.16
C GLY A 10 1.78 4.98 -24.45
N SER A 11 1.18 3.82 -24.74
CA SER A 11 -0.14 3.42 -24.23
C SER A 11 -0.13 2.95 -22.77
N SER A 12 1.04 2.61 -22.23
CA SER A 12 1.20 2.18 -20.84
C SER A 12 2.51 2.66 -20.22
N ILE A 13 2.41 3.13 -18.98
CA ILE A 13 3.55 3.52 -18.15
C ILE A 13 3.59 2.54 -16.98
N ASP A 14 4.53 1.60 -17.03
CA ASP A 14 4.80 0.71 -15.90
C ASP A 14 5.81 1.39 -14.98
N PHE A 15 5.31 1.93 -13.87
CA PHE A 15 6.14 2.39 -12.78
C PHE A 15 6.70 1.16 -12.08
N GLN A 16 7.97 0.85 -12.33
CA GLN A 16 8.70 -0.06 -11.45
C GLN A 16 8.76 0.62 -10.08
N THR A 17 7.92 0.14 -9.16
CA THR A 17 7.95 0.51 -7.75
C THR A 17 9.41 0.52 -7.32
N SER A 18 9.93 1.69 -6.96
CA SER A 18 11.30 1.87 -6.51
C SER A 18 11.65 0.77 -5.51
N ASP A 19 12.75 0.06 -5.77
CA ASP A 19 13.25 -1.16 -5.09
C ASP A 19 13.60 -0.99 -3.60
N THR A 20 12.99 -0.05 -2.89
CA THR A 20 13.26 0.17 -1.47
C THR A 20 11.98 0.49 -0.70
N LEU A 21 10.86 -0.18 -1.01
CA LEU A 21 9.86 -0.38 0.03
C LEU A 21 10.53 -1.28 1.09
N PRO A 22 10.82 -0.75 2.28
CA PRO A 22 11.58 -1.50 3.27
C PRO A 22 10.80 -2.73 3.71
N MET A 23 11.31 -3.90 3.30
CA MET A 23 10.69 -5.21 3.53
C MET A 23 10.72 -5.66 5.01
N SER A 24 11.33 -4.86 5.91
CA SER A 24 11.34 -5.14 7.35
C SER A 24 10.67 -4.01 8.13
N PRO A 25 9.95 -4.32 9.23
CA PRO A 25 9.32 -3.30 10.08
C PRO A 25 10.32 -2.26 10.62
N LYS A 26 11.60 -2.66 10.77
CA LYS A 26 12.67 -1.77 11.23
C LYS A 26 13.05 -0.74 10.15
N LYS A 27 13.33 -1.21 8.94
CA LYS A 27 13.61 -0.33 7.80
C LYS A 27 12.38 0.48 7.37
N PHE A 28 11.17 -0.02 7.67
CA PHE A 28 9.90 0.66 7.41
C PHE A 28 9.84 1.98 8.16
N ARG A 29 10.20 1.98 9.45
CA ARG A 29 10.27 3.19 10.29
C ARG A 29 11.37 4.18 9.92
N GLU A 30 12.36 3.73 9.15
CA GLU A 30 13.50 4.57 8.70
C GLU A 30 13.20 5.25 7.35
N GLY A 31 12.05 4.95 6.71
CA GLY A 31 11.65 5.58 5.46
C GLY A 31 11.17 7.02 5.68
N PRO A 32 11.67 8.02 4.94
CA PRO A 32 11.30 9.43 5.11
C PRO A 32 9.81 9.68 4.88
N GLU A 33 9.18 8.91 3.98
CA GLU A 33 7.74 8.98 3.73
C GLU A 33 6.92 8.48 4.91
N LEU A 34 7.40 7.44 5.61
CA LEU A 34 6.67 6.86 6.73
C LEU A 34 6.80 7.73 7.97
N GLU A 35 7.99 8.30 8.21
CA GLU A 35 8.17 9.32 9.25
C GLU A 35 7.23 10.51 9.01
N GLY A 36 7.18 11.02 7.78
CA GLY A 36 6.25 12.09 7.40
C GLY A 36 4.79 11.73 7.65
N PHE A 37 4.38 10.50 7.31
CA PHE A 37 3.03 10.00 7.58
C PHE A 37 2.70 9.93 9.07
N TYR A 38 3.57 9.35 9.90
CA TYR A 38 3.35 9.31 11.35
C TYR A 38 3.36 10.70 11.98
N ARG A 39 4.24 11.59 11.51
CA ARG A 39 4.31 12.98 11.97
C ARG A 39 3.03 13.73 11.62
N PHE A 40 2.54 13.62 10.39
CA PHE A 40 1.27 14.20 9.97
C PHE A 40 0.10 13.74 10.85
N ILE A 41 -0.03 12.43 11.09
CA ILE A 41 -1.09 11.89 11.97
C ILE A 41 -0.97 12.45 13.38
N PHE A 42 0.25 12.50 13.92
CA PHE A 42 0.50 12.97 15.28
C PHE A 42 0.21 14.47 15.43
N GLU A 43 0.72 15.29 14.52
CA GLU A 43 0.59 16.76 14.56
C GLU A 43 -0.85 17.23 14.36
N ASN A 44 -1.68 16.44 13.66
CA ASN A 44 -3.07 16.78 13.39
C ASN A 44 -4.07 16.01 14.28
N ASP A 45 -3.58 15.25 15.26
CA ASP A 45 -4.40 14.41 16.17
C ASP A 45 -5.34 13.41 15.47
N LEU A 46 -4.90 12.85 14.33
CA LEU A 46 -5.72 11.97 13.47
C LEU A 46 -5.57 10.48 13.79
N ARG A 47 -5.19 10.13 15.03
CA ARG A 47 -4.82 8.74 15.37
C ARG A 47 -6.01 7.80 15.28
N LYS A 48 -7.20 8.27 15.65
CA LYS A 48 -8.42 7.47 15.65
C LYS A 48 -8.90 7.22 14.22
N GLU A 49 -8.94 8.27 13.40
CA GLU A 49 -9.33 8.25 12.00
C GLU A 49 -8.39 7.35 11.19
N ALA A 50 -7.08 7.48 11.43
CA ALA A 50 -6.09 6.63 10.78
C ALA A 50 -6.32 5.15 11.13
N LEU A 51 -6.60 4.83 12.41
CA LEU A 51 -6.89 3.47 12.84
C LEU A 51 -8.16 2.93 12.17
N ASP A 52 -9.23 3.73 12.11
CA ASP A 52 -10.51 3.35 11.51
C ASP A 52 -10.36 3.05 10.01
N ILE A 53 -9.61 3.89 9.27
CA ILE A 53 -9.32 3.67 7.86
C ILE A 53 -8.53 2.37 7.65
N VAL A 54 -7.49 2.14 8.44
CA VAL A 54 -6.68 0.92 8.36
C VAL A 54 -7.54 -0.33 8.63
N ASN A 55 -8.43 -0.27 9.62
CA ASN A 55 -9.36 -1.35 9.93
C ASN A 55 -10.33 -1.62 8.78
N GLN A 56 -10.92 -0.59 8.18
CA GLN A 56 -11.82 -0.72 7.04
C GLN A 56 -11.11 -1.39 5.85
N ILE A 57 -9.88 -0.98 5.54
CA ILE A 57 -9.06 -1.60 4.49
C ILE A 57 -8.78 -3.07 4.81
N ALA A 58 -8.42 -3.38 6.06
CA ALA A 58 -8.14 -4.74 6.49
C ALA A 58 -9.38 -5.64 6.37
N MET A 59 -10.55 -5.15 6.76
CA MET A 59 -11.83 -5.85 6.62
C MET A 59 -12.21 -6.07 5.16
N ALA A 60 -12.08 -5.05 4.31
CA ALA A 60 -12.34 -5.16 2.87
C ALA A 60 -11.44 -6.22 2.22
N ARG A 61 -10.14 -6.25 2.57
CA ARG A 61 -9.19 -7.28 2.10
C ARG A 61 -9.58 -8.67 2.57
N LYS A 62 -10.03 -8.84 3.82
CA LYS A 62 -10.54 -10.13 4.32
C LYS A 62 -11.78 -10.57 3.55
N ALA A 63 -12.74 -9.68 3.32
CA ALA A 63 -13.95 -9.97 2.57
C ALA A 63 -13.63 -10.40 1.12
N GLN A 64 -12.73 -9.69 0.43
CA GLN A 64 -12.28 -10.05 -0.91
C GLN A 64 -11.63 -11.44 -0.96
N LYS A 65 -10.84 -11.83 0.06
CA LYS A 65 -10.26 -13.17 0.13
C LYS A 65 -11.32 -14.26 0.27
N ILE A 66 -12.36 -14.02 1.06
CA ILE A 66 -13.48 -14.96 1.23
C ILE A 66 -14.25 -15.11 -0.08
N GLN A 67 -14.57 -13.99 -0.75
CA GLN A 67 -15.26 -14.00 -2.04
C GLN A 67 -14.45 -14.75 -3.11
N LYS A 68 -13.15 -14.51 -3.21
CA LYS A 68 -12.27 -15.23 -4.14
C LYS A 68 -12.33 -16.75 -3.88
N LYS A 69 -12.23 -17.19 -2.63
CA LYS A 69 -12.34 -18.62 -2.27
C LYS A 69 -13.71 -19.22 -2.64
N ALA A 70 -14.79 -18.49 -2.39
CA ALA A 70 -16.15 -18.94 -2.74
C ALA A 70 -16.36 -19.07 -4.26
N VAL A 71 -15.78 -18.16 -5.04
CA VAL A 71 -15.81 -18.24 -6.52
C VAL A 71 -14.99 -19.41 -7.03
N THR A 72 -13.80 -19.67 -6.46
CA THR A 72 -12.96 -20.81 -6.87
C THR A 72 -13.58 -22.16 -6.46
N ALA A 73 -14.31 -22.23 -5.35
CA ALA A 73 -14.97 -23.48 -4.90
C ALA A 73 -16.24 -23.85 -5.69
N LYS A 74 -16.82 -22.90 -6.44
CA LYS A 74 -17.99 -23.13 -7.31
C LYS A 74 -17.62 -23.47 -8.76
N LYS A 75 -16.34 -23.46 -9.11
CA LYS A 75 -15.82 -23.76 -10.44
C LYS A 75 -15.20 -25.15 -10.44
#